data_AF-A0A7V4N0V9-F1
#
_entry.id   AF-A0A7V4N0V9-F1
#
_cell.length_a   1.000
_cell.length_b   1.000
_cell.length_c   1.000
_cell.angle_alpha   90.00
_cell.angle_beta   90.00
_cell.angle_gamma   90.00
#
_symmetry.space_group_name_H-M   'P 1'
#
loop_
_entity.id
_entity.type
_entity.pdbx_description
1 polymer ?
#
loop_
_entity_poly.entity_id
_entity_poly.type
_entity_poly.pdbx_seq_one_letter_code
_entity_poly.pdbx_strand_id
1 'polypeptide(L)'
;EYFERIGMGRPGPAWRDYGFVIASITCRYRAPVTYPDTLEVGVRVSAWGRDRLHMEYEAFSRSLGRVAAEAETLLVAYDFAAARPVSLRTDQREAIIALEGHEPAPLPRRRRAEASG
;
A
#
# COMPACT_ATOMS: atom_id res chain seq x y z
N GLU A 1 -1.97 -0.74 -11.70
CA GLU A 1 -0.83 -0.02 -12.31
C GLU A 1 0.40 0.06 -11.39
N TYR A 2 0.28 0.55 -10.15
CA TYR A 2 1.43 0.74 -9.25
C TYR A 2 2.34 -0.50 -9.13
N PHE A 3 1.80 -1.67 -8.80
CA PHE A 3 2.59 -2.90 -8.68
C PHE A 3 3.29 -3.35 -9.97
N GLU A 4 2.67 -3.08 -11.13
CA GLU A 4 3.29 -3.38 -12.42
C GLU A 4 4.51 -2.49 -12.66
N ARG A 5 4.41 -1.21 -12.30
CA ARG A 5 5.49 -0.21 -12.44
C ARG A 5 6.69 -0.49 -11.54
N ILE A 6 6.51 -1.24 -10.46
CA ILE A 6 7.58 -1.69 -9.57
C ILE A 6 8.04 -3.13 -9.85
N GLY A 7 7.71 -3.67 -11.02
CA GLY A 7 8.25 -4.95 -11.49
C GLY A 7 7.55 -6.22 -10.97
N MET A 8 6.37 -6.11 -10.34
CA MET A 8 5.64 -7.28 -9.83
C MET A 8 4.63 -7.87 -10.82
N GLY A 9 4.36 -7.20 -11.93
CA GLY A 9 3.24 -7.53 -12.80
C GLY A 9 1.89 -7.37 -12.09
N ARG A 10 0.84 -8.00 -12.64
CA ARG A 10 -0.52 -7.90 -12.09
C ARG A 10 -0.66 -8.75 -10.82
N PRO A 11 -1.28 -8.20 -9.75
CA PRO A 11 -1.70 -8.99 -8.60
C PRO A 11 -2.54 -10.17 -9.05
N GLY A 12 -2.21 -11.37 -8.58
CA GLY A 12 -2.96 -12.58 -8.92
C GLY A 12 -2.19 -13.88 -8.68
N PRO A 13 -2.70 -15.00 -9.20
CA PRO A 13 -2.14 -16.34 -8.96
C PRO A 13 -0.68 -16.53 -9.39
N ALA A 14 -0.13 -15.64 -10.21
CA ALA A 14 1.26 -15.66 -10.63
C ALA A 14 2.24 -15.28 -9.49
N TRP A 15 1.77 -14.62 -8.42
CA TRP A 15 2.58 -14.22 -7.27
C TRP A 15 2.88 -15.40 -6.31
N ARG A 16 3.18 -16.60 -6.83
CA ARG A 16 3.36 -17.81 -6.00
C ARG A 16 4.55 -17.70 -5.04
N ASP A 17 5.72 -17.32 -5.56
CA ASP A 17 6.96 -17.32 -4.78
C ASP A 17 7.24 -15.95 -4.15
N TYR A 18 6.53 -14.92 -4.60
CA TYR A 18 6.66 -13.56 -4.08
C TYR A 18 5.44 -12.70 -4.43
N GLY A 19 4.81 -12.15 -3.41
CA GLY A 19 3.76 -11.14 -3.55
C GLY A 19 3.56 -10.36 -2.27
N PHE A 20 2.45 -9.63 -2.19
CA PHE A 20 2.05 -8.90 -0.99
C PHE A 20 0.78 -9.47 -0.38
N VAL A 21 0.77 -9.59 0.95
CA VAL A 21 -0.43 -9.79 1.75
C VAL A 21 -0.77 -8.52 2.52
N ILE A 22 -2.05 -8.21 2.67
CA ILE A 22 -2.52 -7.08 3.48
C ILE A 22 -2.53 -7.53 4.95
N ALA A 23 -1.66 -6.97 5.76
CA ALA A 23 -1.62 -7.23 7.21
C ALA A 23 -2.61 -6.34 7.98
N SER A 24 -2.87 -5.12 7.50
CA SER A 24 -3.92 -4.24 8.00
C SER A 24 -4.34 -3.24 6.94
N ILE A 25 -5.59 -2.79 7.02
CA ILE A 25 -6.14 -1.68 6.24
C ILE A 25 -6.97 -0.79 7.16
N THR A 26 -6.75 0.52 7.06
CA THR A 26 -7.60 1.53 7.70
C THR A 26 -8.12 2.44 6.59
N CYS A 27 -9.41 2.78 6.65
CA CYS A 27 -10.00 3.73 5.71
C CYS A 27 -10.87 4.73 6.47
N ARG A 28 -10.68 6.01 6.17
CA ARG A 28 -11.44 7.13 6.72
C ARG A 28 -12.27 7.75 5.62
N TYR A 29 -13.58 7.52 5.68
CA TYR A 29 -14.54 8.16 4.78
C TYR A 29 -14.79 9.61 5.24
N ARG A 30 -14.41 10.57 4.41
CA ARG A 30 -14.51 12.01 4.63
C ARG A 30 -15.83 12.58 4.12
N ALA A 31 -16.40 11.99 3.07
CA ALA A 31 -17.66 12.41 2.47
C ALA A 31 -18.42 11.22 1.85
N PRO A 32 -19.77 11.23 1.88
CA PRO A 32 -20.56 10.23 1.17
C PRO A 32 -20.48 10.46 -0.34
N VAL A 33 -20.16 9.40 -1.10
CA VAL A 33 -20.14 9.39 -2.56
C VAL A 33 -21.34 8.58 -3.06
N THR A 34 -22.05 9.12 -4.05
CA THR A 34 -23.25 8.50 -4.64
C THR A 34 -23.08 8.33 -6.13
N TYR A 35 -23.75 7.32 -6.71
CA TYR A 35 -23.73 7.11 -8.15
C TYR A 35 -24.60 8.15 -8.90
N PRO A 36 -24.16 8.63 -10.09
CA PRO A 36 -22.85 8.44 -10.68
C PRO A 36 -21.81 9.43 -10.15
N ASP A 37 -20.61 8.93 -9.86
CA ASP A 37 -19.40 9.73 -9.58
C ASP A 37 -18.19 8.96 -10.10
N THR A 38 -17.11 9.68 -10.40
CA THR A 38 -15.82 9.12 -10.79
C THR A 38 -14.80 9.49 -9.71
N LEU A 39 -14.21 8.46 -9.09
CA LEU A 39 -13.14 8.64 -8.13
C LEU A 39 -11.78 8.52 -8.81
N GLU A 40 -10.91 9.50 -8.57
CA GLU A 40 -9.49 9.41 -8.85
C GLU A 40 -8.78 8.93 -7.59
N VAL A 41 -8.06 7.81 -7.68
CA VAL A 41 -7.38 7.22 -6.52
C VAL A 41 -5.87 7.36 -6.70
N GLY A 42 -5.29 8.23 -5.87
CA GLY A 42 -3.85 8.32 -5.70
C GLY A 42 -3.36 7.23 -4.75
N VAL A 43 -2.15 6.71 -5.00
CA VAL A 43 -1.49 5.74 -4.13
C VAL A 43 0.02 6.00 -4.12
N ARG A 44 0.65 5.83 -2.96
CA ARG A 44 2.11 5.91 -2.80
C ARG A 44 2.60 5.00 -1.66
N VAL A 45 3.88 4.68 -1.65
CA VAL A 45 4.55 4.05 -0.50
C VAL A 45 4.99 5.14 0.46
N SER A 46 4.44 5.15 1.67
CA SER A 46 4.78 6.17 2.67
C SER A 46 5.92 5.76 3.59
N ALA A 47 6.11 4.47 3.81
CA ALA A 47 7.24 3.97 4.58
C ALA A 47 7.66 2.54 4.23
N TRP A 48 8.93 2.22 4.43
CA TRP A 48 9.58 0.99 4.00
C TRP A 48 10.31 0.29 5.15
N GLY A 49 10.24 -1.04 5.17
CA GLY A 49 10.86 -1.90 6.18
C GLY A 49 11.67 -3.03 5.58
N ARG A 50 11.90 -4.07 6.40
CA ARG A 50 12.62 -5.28 5.95
C ARG A 50 11.74 -6.18 5.08
N ASP A 51 10.54 -6.49 5.57
CA ASP A 51 9.61 -7.47 5.00
C ASP A 51 8.20 -6.88 4.80
N ARG A 52 8.05 -5.57 5.01
CA ARG A 52 6.76 -4.90 4.98
C ARG A 52 6.91 -3.42 4.64
N LEU A 53 5.84 -2.83 4.11
CA LEU A 53 5.78 -1.42 3.72
C LEU A 53 4.40 -0.84 4.06
N HIS A 54 4.33 0.47 4.27
CA HIS A 54 3.07 1.21 4.35
C HIS A 54 2.77 1.84 3.00
N MET A 55 1.52 1.69 2.56
CA MET A 55 0.97 2.47 1.46
C MET A 55 -0.12 3.40 1.97
N GLU A 56 -0.21 4.57 1.37
CA GLU A 56 -1.28 5.54 1.59
C GLU A 56 -2.06 5.76 0.30
N TYR A 57 -3.35 6.05 0.47
CA TYR A 57 -4.30 6.21 -0.62
C TYR A 57 -5.18 7.42 -0.35
N GLU A 58 -5.50 8.16 -1.42
CA GLU A 58 -6.50 9.22 -1.39
C GLU A 58 -7.46 9.03 -2.55
N ALA A 59 -8.77 9.03 -2.25
CA ALA A 59 -9.83 8.97 -3.25
C ALA A 59 -10.47 10.36 -3.40
N PHE A 60 -10.19 11.03 -4.51
CA PHE A 60 -10.77 12.31 -4.87
C PHE A 60 -12.04 12.12 -5.69
N SER A 61 -13.16 12.70 -5.24
CA SER A 61 -14.42 12.71 -5.97
C SER A 61 -14.45 13.87 -6.96
N ARG A 62 -14.61 13.54 -8.26
CA ARG A 62 -14.77 14.56 -9.30
C ARG A 62 -16.06 15.35 -9.11
N SER A 63 -17.16 14.69 -8.74
CA SER A 63 -18.46 15.37 -8.55
C SER A 63 -18.47 16.29 -7.33
N LEU A 64 -17.80 15.91 -6.23
CA LEU A 64 -17.75 16.71 -5.00
C LEU A 64 -16.59 17.72 -4.98
N GLY A 65 -15.61 17.57 -5.87
CA GLY A 65 -14.41 18.42 -5.91
C GLY A 65 -13.54 18.32 -4.65
N ARG A 66 -13.56 17.17 -3.96
CA ARG A 66 -12.80 16.97 -2.70
C ARG A 66 -12.43 15.51 -2.46
N VAL A 67 -11.50 15.29 -1.54
CA VAL A 67 -11.17 13.96 -1.01
C VAL A 67 -12.39 13.38 -0.29
N ALA A 68 -12.86 12.24 -0.78
CA ALA A 68 -13.99 11.51 -0.22
C ALA A 68 -13.53 10.41 0.76
N ALA A 69 -12.34 9.85 0.56
CA ALA A 69 -11.76 8.88 1.48
C ALA A 69 -10.23 8.93 1.48
N GLU A 70 -9.65 8.62 2.63
CA GLU A 70 -8.21 8.38 2.81
C GLU A 70 -8.04 6.96 3.34
N ALA A 71 -7.01 6.25 2.91
CA ALA A 71 -6.72 4.93 3.45
C ALA A 71 -5.23 4.71 3.63
N GLU A 72 -4.90 3.75 4.47
CA GLU A 72 -3.56 3.22 4.65
C GLU A 72 -3.60 1.70 4.68
N THR A 73 -2.56 1.06 4.14
CA THR A 73 -2.35 -0.38 4.27
C THR A 73 -0.95 -0.68 4.77
N LEU A 74 -0.84 -1.71 5.60
CA LEU A 74 0.43 -2.38 5.88
C LEU A 74 0.49 -3.62 5.00
N LEU A 75 1.41 -3.63 4.04
CA LEU A 75 1.65 -4.79 3.17
C LEU A 75 2.87 -5.56 3.66
N VAL A 76 2.79 -6.88 3.67
CA VAL A 76 3.91 -7.78 4.01
C VAL A 76 4.31 -8.53 2.75
N ALA A 77 5.60 -8.49 2.41
CA ALA A 77 6.17 -9.32 1.36
C ALA A 77 6.12 -10.78 1.79
N TYR A 78 5.55 -11.63 0.93
CA TYR A 78 5.18 -12.98 1.29
C TYR A 78 5.53 -13.96 0.17
N ASP A 79 6.09 -15.11 0.56
CA ASP A 79 6.26 -16.28 -0.29
C ASP A 79 5.09 -17.22 0.03
N PHE A 80 4.18 -17.38 -0.93
CA PHE A 80 2.99 -18.20 -0.76
C PHE A 80 3.29 -19.69 -0.91
N ALA A 81 4.34 -20.06 -1.64
CA ALA A 81 4.79 -21.44 -1.75
C ALA A 81 5.39 -21.94 -0.42
N ALA A 82 6.23 -21.13 0.22
CA ALA A 82 6.83 -21.43 1.51
C ALA A 82 5.98 -21.00 2.72
N ALA A 83 4.84 -20.36 2.48
CA ALA A 83 3.91 -19.84 3.48
C ALA A 83 4.61 -19.02 4.59
N ARG A 84 5.47 -18.07 4.20
CA ARG A 84 6.20 -17.22 5.16
C ARG A 84 6.48 -15.82 4.65
N PRO A 85 6.66 -14.83 5.55
CA PRO A 85 7.20 -13.53 5.19
C PRO A 85 8.61 -13.64 4.59
N VAL A 86 8.89 -12.79 3.62
CA VAL A 86 10.19 -12.67 2.96
C VAL A 86 10.64 -11.22 2.95
N SER A 87 11.94 -10.98 2.75
CA SER A 87 12.44 -9.62 2.63
C SER A 87 11.88 -8.96 1.37
N LEU A 88 11.57 -7.68 1.48
CA LEU A 88 11.34 -6.84 0.33
C LEU A 88 12.57 -6.82 -0.57
N ARG A 89 12.34 -6.86 -1.88
CA ARG A 89 13.42 -6.89 -2.86
C ARG A 89 13.97 -5.48 -3.11
N THR A 90 15.28 -5.39 -3.39
CA THR A 90 15.96 -4.11 -3.56
C THR A 90 15.58 -3.41 -4.87
N ASP A 91 15.36 -4.17 -5.93
CA ASP A 91 14.85 -3.69 -7.23
C ASP A 91 13.50 -2.96 -7.09
N GLN A 92 12.62 -3.45 -6.23
CA GLN A 92 11.33 -2.79 -5.94
C GLN A 92 11.53 -1.45 -5.26
N ARG A 93 12.46 -1.39 -4.30
CA ARG A 93 12.79 -0.14 -3.61
C ARG A 93 13.31 0.91 -4.59
N GLU A 94 14.22 0.50 -5.48
CA GLU A 94 14.77 1.37 -6.52
C GLU A 94 13.68 1.84 -7.49
N ALA A 95 12.79 0.94 -7.92
CA ALA A 95 11.67 1.28 -8.78
C ALA A 95 10.68 2.26 -8.11
N ILE A 96 10.43 2.11 -6.80
CA ILE A 96 9.62 3.04 -6.02
C ILE A 96 10.28 4.43 -5.95
N ILE A 97 11.58 4.49 -5.71
CA ILE A 97 12.32 5.76 -5.68
C ILE A 97 12.27 6.44 -7.06
N ALA A 98 12.46 5.68 -8.14
CA ALA A 98 12.36 6.20 -9.50
C ALA A 98 10.93 6.68 -9.84
N LEU A 99 9.92 6.02 -9.30
CA LEU A 99 8.51 6.33 -9.48
C LEU A 99 8.06 7.58 -8.71
N GLU A 100 8.47 7.68 -7.44
CA GLU A 100 7.97 8.70 -6.49
C GLU A 100 8.93 9.89 -6.35
N GLY A 101 10.16 9.78 -6.85
CA GLY A 101 11.16 10.84 -6.86
C GLY A 101 11.84 11.09 -5.50
N HIS A 102 11.54 10.29 -4.48
CA HIS A 102 12.14 10.41 -3.16
C HIS A 102 12.28 9.04 -2.47
N GLU A 103 13.13 8.99 -1.46
CA GLU A 103 13.29 7.80 -0.63
C GLU A 103 12.10 7.63 0.33
N PRO A 104 11.50 6.43 0.43
CA PRO A 104 10.47 6.18 1.44
C PRO A 104 11.04 6.32 2.85
N ALA A 105 10.24 6.87 3.76
CA ALA A 105 10.62 6.94 5.16
C ALA A 105 10.84 5.54 5.76
N PRO A 106 11.66 5.39 6.81
CA PRO A 106 11.71 4.13 7.54
C PRO A 106 10.36 3.85 8.22
N LEU A 107 9.97 2.58 8.29
CA LEU A 107 8.76 2.21 9.03
C LEU A 107 8.82 2.66 10.48
N PRO A 108 7.75 3.29 11.00
CA PRO A 108 7.67 3.62 12.42
C PRO A 108 7.74 2.33 13.23
N ARG A 109 8.52 2.35 14.32
CA ARG A 109 8.51 1.26 15.29
C ARG A 109 7.08 1.09 15.78
N ARG A 110 6.51 -0.12 15.67
CA ARG A 110 5.20 -0.41 16.26
C ARG A 110 5.22 0.06 17.72
N ARG A 111 4.40 1.05 18.06
CA ARG A 111 4.02 1.26 19.46
C ARG A 111 3.33 -0.03 19.86
N ARG A 112 3.82 -0.70 20.91
CA ARG A 112 3.09 -1.82 21.51
C ARG A 112 1.70 -1.27 21.79
N ALA A 113 0.66 -1.90 21.23
CA ALA A 113 -0.70 -1.54 21.61
C ALA A 113 -0.74 -1.69 23.14
N GLU A 114 -0.91 -0.57 23.83
CA GLU A 114 -1.30 -0.59 25.23
C GLU A 114 -2.62 -1.37 25.23
N ALA A 115 -2.62 -2.51 25.93
CA ALA A 115 -3.81 -3.28 26.13
C ALA A 115 -4.81 -2.37 26.86
N SER A 116 -5.79 -1.87 26.12
CA SER A 116 -6.96 -1.25 26.72
C SER A 116 -7.65 -2.32 27.55
N GLY A 117 -7.67 -2.10 28.86
CA GLY A 117 -8.35 -2.94 29.85
C GLY A 117 -9.85 -2.79 29.84
#